data_AF-A0A7U9N6S8-F1
#
_entry.id   AF-A0A7U9N6S8-F1
#
_cell.length_a   1.000
_cell.length_b   1.000
_cell.length_c   1.000
_cell.angle_alpha   90.00
_cell.angle_beta   90.00
_cell.angle_gamma   90.00
#
_symmetry.space_group_name_H-M   'P 1'
#
loop_
_entity.id
_entity.type
_entity.pdbx_description
1 polymer ?
#
loop_
_entity_poly.entity_id
_entity_poly.type
_entity_poly.pdbx_seq_one_letter_code
_entity_poly.pdbx_strand_id
1 'polypeptide(L)'
;MLGDNGITYRNISSQELDNREQFDIVTAIQCHYYLPRAERETAVKNCFQALKENGIFITFENIRLENDNADLIAVRRWQNYMLSKGRKQQEIQSHIERRGTEILPITITEHFDLLKKSGFRWAEPLWFSYVQAVFLQLSKCCSILRCLWLNCKGR
;
A
#
# COMPACT_ATOMS: atom_id res chain seq x y z
N MET A 1 -31.23 -9.64 -0.28
CA MET A 1 -30.74 -8.43 -0.95
C MET A 1 -30.13 -7.54 0.11
N LEU A 2 -28.86 -7.18 0.00
CA LEU A 2 -28.25 -6.19 0.90
C LEU A 2 -28.90 -4.84 0.57
N GLY A 3 -29.57 -4.24 1.55
CA GLY A 3 -30.25 -2.94 1.39
C GLY A 3 -29.27 -1.82 1.05
N ASP A 4 -29.82 -0.68 0.64
CA ASP A 4 -29.08 0.52 0.25
C ASP A 4 -28.37 1.15 1.47
N ASN A 5 -27.21 0.60 1.82
CA ASN A 5 -26.42 0.96 3.00
C ASN A 5 -25.36 2.05 2.69
N GLY A 6 -25.55 2.84 1.62
CA GLY A 6 -24.55 3.80 1.17
C GLY A 6 -23.27 3.14 0.61
N ILE A 7 -23.38 1.92 0.07
CA ILE A 7 -22.27 1.17 -0.53
C ILE A 7 -22.42 1.18 -2.04
N THR A 8 -21.40 1.64 -2.75
CA THR A 8 -21.36 1.63 -4.22
C THR A 8 -20.25 0.71 -4.71
N TYR A 9 -20.57 -0.10 -5.72
CA TYR A 9 -19.60 -0.95 -6.40
C TYR A 9 -19.32 -0.38 -7.80
N ARG A 10 -18.04 -0.24 -8.14
CA ARG A 10 -17.59 0.18 -9.48
C ARG A 10 -16.63 -0.88 -10.01
N ASN A 11 -16.86 -1.36 -11.22
CA ASN A 11 -15.92 -2.23 -11.92
C ASN A 11 -14.95 -1.38 -12.75
N ILE A 12 -13.93 -0.85 -12.09
CA ILE A 12 -12.89 0.00 -12.69
C ILE A 12 -11.52 -0.34 -12.09
N SER A 13 -10.45 -0.06 -12.82
CA SER A 13 -9.09 -0.10 -12.28
C SER A 13 -8.81 1.12 -11.39
N SER A 14 -7.88 1.01 -10.44
CA SER A 14 -7.43 2.19 -9.68
C SER A 14 -6.69 3.20 -10.57
N GLN A 15 -6.20 2.78 -11.74
CA GLN A 15 -5.61 3.65 -12.76
C GLN A 15 -6.64 4.57 -13.43
N GLU A 16 -7.92 4.20 -13.38
CA GLU A 16 -9.04 4.95 -13.95
C GLU A 16 -9.85 5.72 -12.89
N LEU A 17 -9.40 5.71 -11.62
CA LEU A 17 -10.11 6.41 -10.55
C LEU A 17 -10.12 7.93 -10.78
N ASP A 18 -11.31 8.45 -11.03
CA ASP A 18 -11.59 9.83 -11.40
C ASP A 18 -12.07 10.71 -10.24
N ASN A 19 -12.32 10.11 -9.07
CA ASN A 19 -12.72 10.83 -7.86
C ASN A 19 -11.66 11.87 -7.47
N ARG A 20 -12.10 13.05 -7.01
CA ARG A 20 -11.24 14.14 -6.54
C ARG A 20 -11.76 14.68 -5.22
N GLU A 21 -10.94 14.59 -4.17
CA GLU A 21 -11.25 15.11 -2.84
C GLU A 21 -12.60 14.63 -2.28
N GLN A 22 -12.95 13.37 -2.51
CA GLN A 22 -14.25 12.78 -2.13
C GLN A 22 -14.17 11.91 -0.88
N PHE A 23 -13.03 11.30 -0.60
CA PHE A 23 -12.91 10.31 0.46
C PHE A 23 -12.06 10.81 1.62
N ASP A 24 -12.51 10.53 2.84
CA ASP A 24 -11.71 10.77 4.05
C ASP A 24 -10.63 9.69 4.21
N ILE A 25 -10.92 8.46 3.76
CA ILE A 25 -10.02 7.31 3.80
C ILE A 25 -10.08 6.57 2.47
N VAL A 26 -8.91 6.21 1.95
CA VAL A 26 -8.76 5.27 0.82
C VAL A 26 -7.92 4.09 1.30
N THR A 27 -8.36 2.88 0.99
CA THR A 27 -7.59 1.66 1.28
C THR A 27 -7.27 0.92 -0.01
N ALA A 28 -6.02 0.49 -0.18
CA ALA A 28 -5.59 -0.39 -1.26
C ALA A 28 -4.96 -1.65 -0.66
N ILE A 29 -5.67 -2.78 -0.77
CA ILE A 29 -5.31 -4.02 -0.09
C ILE A 29 -4.96 -5.06 -1.14
N GLN A 30 -3.67 -5.36 -1.27
CA GLN A 30 -3.13 -6.42 -2.11
C GLN A 30 -3.52 -6.32 -3.59
N CYS A 31 -3.59 -5.10 -4.12
CA CYS A 31 -4.03 -4.86 -5.49
C CYS A 31 -2.97 -4.17 -6.35
N HIS A 32 -2.14 -3.27 -5.79
CA HIS A 32 -1.19 -2.53 -6.61
C HIS A 32 0.10 -3.31 -6.90
N TYR A 33 0.42 -4.35 -6.13
CA TYR A 33 1.55 -5.22 -6.44
C TYR A 33 1.41 -5.97 -7.77
N TYR A 34 0.22 -6.06 -8.37
CA TYR A 34 0.03 -6.67 -9.70
C TYR A 34 0.45 -5.73 -10.84
N LEU A 35 0.54 -4.43 -10.55
CA LEU A 35 0.78 -3.41 -11.56
C LEU A 35 2.27 -3.23 -11.81
N PRO A 36 2.70 -3.09 -13.08
CA PRO A 36 4.02 -2.56 -13.41
C PRO A 36 4.24 -1.18 -12.80
N ARG A 37 5.50 -0.76 -12.65
CA ARG A 37 5.87 0.46 -11.91
C ARG A 37 5.13 1.72 -12.38
N ALA A 38 5.05 1.94 -13.70
CA ALA A 38 4.38 3.12 -14.26
C ALA A 38 2.87 3.12 -13.98
N GLU A 39 2.22 1.96 -14.10
CA GLU A 39 0.80 1.78 -13.82
C GLU A 39 0.49 1.93 -12.32
N ARG A 40 1.37 1.41 -11.47
CA ARG A 40 1.32 1.60 -10.01
C ARG A 40 1.44 3.07 -9.63
N GLU A 41 2.32 3.82 -10.27
CA GLU A 41 2.45 5.28 -10.06
C GLU A 41 1.13 5.99 -10.36
N THR A 42 0.48 5.65 -11.48
CA THR A 42 -0.84 6.20 -11.85
C THR A 42 -1.90 5.85 -10.81
N ALA A 43 -2.00 4.57 -10.42
CA ALA A 43 -2.96 4.11 -9.42
C ALA A 43 -2.81 4.84 -8.07
N VAL A 44 -1.59 4.88 -7.53
CA VAL A 44 -1.33 5.56 -6.25
C VAL A 44 -1.58 7.06 -6.34
N LYS A 45 -1.24 7.69 -7.47
CA LYS A 45 -1.55 9.11 -7.70
C LYS A 45 -3.04 9.36 -7.72
N ASN A 46 -3.84 8.51 -8.34
CA ASN A 46 -5.29 8.66 -8.33
C ASN A 46 -5.88 8.45 -6.94
N CYS A 47 -5.38 7.48 -6.16
CA CYS A 47 -5.76 7.33 -4.74
C CYS A 47 -5.47 8.61 -3.94
N PHE A 48 -4.30 9.23 -4.14
CA PHE A 48 -3.97 10.51 -3.52
C PHE A 48 -4.96 11.62 -3.92
N GLN A 49 -5.29 11.73 -5.21
CA GLN A 49 -6.22 12.77 -5.69
C GLN A 49 -7.66 12.57 -5.19
N ALA A 50 -8.06 11.32 -4.97
CA ALA A 50 -9.39 10.99 -4.47
C ALA A 50 -9.58 11.34 -2.98
N LEU A 51 -8.48 11.51 -2.23
CA LEU A 51 -8.52 11.90 -0.82
C LEU A 51 -8.80 13.39 -0.64
N LYS A 52 -9.65 13.69 0.35
CA LYS A 52 -9.81 15.04 0.90
C LYS A 52 -8.51 15.52 1.54
N GLU A 53 -8.47 16.82 1.85
CA GLU A 53 -7.45 17.38 2.73
C GLU A 53 -7.45 16.67 4.09
N ASN A 54 -6.26 16.34 4.60
CA ASN A 54 -6.00 15.51 5.78
C ASN A 54 -6.53 14.06 5.68
N GLY A 55 -6.97 13.63 4.49
CA GLY A 55 -7.38 12.26 4.24
C GLY A 55 -6.24 11.25 4.40
N ILE A 56 -6.62 10.01 4.69
CA ILE A 56 -5.69 8.93 5.01
C ILE A 56 -5.67 7.90 3.87
N PHE A 57 -4.48 7.54 3.40
CA PHE A 57 -4.29 6.35 2.58
C PHE A 57 -3.71 5.23 3.45
N ILE A 58 -4.30 4.03 3.35
CA ILE A 58 -3.76 2.82 3.98
C ILE A 58 -3.55 1.79 2.88
N THR A 59 -2.31 1.37 2.71
CA THR A 59 -1.97 0.36 1.70
C THR A 59 -1.34 -0.86 2.34
N PHE A 60 -1.81 -2.04 1.93
CA PHE A 60 -1.28 -3.34 2.35
C PHE A 60 -0.79 -4.09 1.12
N GLU A 61 0.52 -4.35 1.03
CA GLU A 61 1.13 -4.87 -0.19
C GLU A 61 2.10 -6.01 0.10
N ASN A 62 2.30 -6.87 -0.91
CA ASN A 62 3.46 -7.75 -0.95
C ASN A 62 4.67 -6.91 -1.34
N ILE A 63 5.69 -6.91 -0.48
CA ILE A 63 6.96 -6.21 -0.69
C ILE A 63 8.07 -7.20 -0.97
N ARG A 64 9.19 -6.73 -1.50
CA ARG A 64 10.47 -7.43 -1.45
C ARG A 64 11.40 -6.72 -0.47
N LEU A 65 12.35 -7.45 0.10
CA LEU A 65 13.37 -6.84 0.95
C LEU A 65 14.45 -6.18 0.08
N GLU A 66 15.16 -5.22 0.66
CA GLU A 66 16.22 -4.46 -0.05
C GLU A 66 17.36 -5.37 -0.51
N ASN A 67 17.71 -6.37 0.30
CA ASN A 67 18.78 -7.32 0.02
C ASN A 67 18.20 -8.67 -0.42
N ASP A 68 18.71 -9.22 -1.52
CA ASP A 68 18.21 -10.49 -2.08
C ASP A 68 18.35 -11.67 -1.11
N ASN A 69 19.44 -11.74 -0.32
CA ASN A 69 19.60 -12.81 0.67
C ASN A 69 18.58 -12.66 1.81
N ALA A 70 18.30 -11.43 2.24
CA ALA A 70 17.26 -11.17 3.22
C ALA A 70 15.87 -11.52 2.67
N ASP A 71 15.58 -11.18 1.41
CA ASP A 71 14.31 -11.51 0.74
C ASP A 71 14.12 -13.03 0.66
N LEU A 72 15.16 -13.78 0.27
CA LEU A 72 15.13 -15.25 0.26
C LEU A 72 14.82 -15.83 1.65
N ILE A 73 15.40 -15.27 2.71
CA ILE A 73 15.09 -15.68 4.09
C ILE A 73 13.63 -15.38 4.43
N ALA A 74 13.13 -14.19 4.10
CA ALA A 74 11.75 -13.78 4.36
C ALA A 74 10.73 -14.68 3.62
N VAL A 75 10.99 -14.99 2.34
CA VAL A 75 10.18 -15.91 1.53
C VAL A 75 10.17 -17.30 2.15
N ARG A 76 11.32 -17.84 2.57
CA ARG A 76 11.39 -19.14 3.24
C ARG A 76 10.60 -19.16 4.56
N ARG A 77 10.67 -18.09 5.35
CA ARG A 77 9.87 -17.97 6.58
C ARG A 77 8.37 -17.92 6.29
N TRP A 78 7.96 -17.21 5.24
CA TRP A 78 6.58 -17.17 4.79
C TRP A 78 6.08 -18.54 4.30
N GLN A 79 6.91 -19.27 3.54
CA GLN A 79 6.66 -20.66 3.13
C GLN A 79 6.47 -21.57 4.34
N ASN A 80 7.40 -21.53 5.30
CA ASN A 80 7.32 -22.35 6.51
C ASN A 80 6.07 -22.01 7.34
N TYR A 81 5.70 -20.73 7.42
CA TYR A 81 4.46 -20.33 8.05
C TYR A 81 3.25 -20.95 7.35
N MET A 82 3.15 -20.88 6.02
CA MET A 82 2.06 -21.49 5.26
C MET A 82 1.99 -23.01 5.47
N LEU A 83 3.13 -23.71 5.48
CA LEU A 83 3.20 -25.14 5.80
C LEU A 83 2.68 -25.43 7.21
N SER A 84 3.11 -24.63 8.20
CA SER A 84 2.66 -24.79 9.59
C SER A 84 1.16 -24.59 9.78
N LYS A 85 0.50 -23.94 8.82
CA LYS A 85 -0.96 -23.74 8.79
C LYS A 85 -1.69 -24.76 7.93
N GLY A 86 -1.01 -25.79 7.44
CA GLY A 86 -1.63 -26.90 6.72
C GLY A 86 -1.86 -26.66 5.22
N ARG A 87 -1.27 -25.60 4.63
CA ARG A 87 -1.32 -25.41 3.17
C ARG A 87 -0.51 -26.48 2.46
N LYS A 88 -0.98 -26.93 1.29
CA LYS A 88 -0.28 -27.96 0.51
C LYS A 88 0.95 -27.38 -0.17
N GLN A 89 1.98 -28.20 -0.33
CA GLN A 89 3.24 -27.79 -0.97
C GLN A 89 3.03 -27.19 -2.37
N GLN A 90 2.12 -27.77 -3.17
CA GLN A 90 1.81 -27.29 -4.52
C GLN A 90 1.18 -25.88 -4.52
N GLU A 91 0.28 -25.62 -3.57
CA GLU A 91 -0.36 -24.29 -3.41
C GLU A 91 0.67 -23.23 -3.01
N ILE A 92 1.57 -23.59 -2.10
CA ILE A 92 2.65 -22.71 -1.65
C ILE A 92 3.61 -22.40 -2.80
N GLN A 93 3.99 -23.43 -3.55
CA GLN A 93 4.88 -23.26 -4.69
C GLN A 93 4.26 -22.33 -5.75
N SER A 94 2.97 -22.52 -6.07
CA SER A 94 2.23 -21.61 -6.95
C SER A 94 2.23 -20.17 -6.42
N HIS A 95 2.08 -19.94 -5.11
CA HIS A 95 2.16 -18.59 -4.54
C HIS A 95 3.56 -17.96 -4.67
N ILE A 96 4.62 -18.76 -4.55
CA ILE A 96 6.00 -18.28 -4.66
C ILE A 96 6.34 -17.95 -6.12
N GLU A 97 5.95 -18.82 -7.07
CA GLU A 97 6.23 -18.67 -8.51
C GLU A 97 5.60 -17.42 -9.13
N ARG A 98 4.53 -16.90 -8.51
CA ARG A 98 3.88 -15.66 -8.93
C ARG A 98 4.73 -14.42 -8.63
N ARG A 99 5.68 -14.48 -7.69
CA ARG A 99 6.57 -13.33 -7.39
C ARG A 99 7.58 -13.14 -8.53
N GLY A 100 7.60 -11.95 -9.09
CA GLY A 100 8.42 -11.56 -10.23
C GLY A 100 7.75 -11.80 -11.59
N THR A 101 6.58 -12.44 -11.64
CA THR A 101 5.82 -12.71 -12.87
C THR A 101 4.48 -11.99 -12.86
N GLU A 102 3.58 -12.40 -11.97
CA GLU A 102 2.27 -11.79 -11.78
C GLU A 102 2.27 -10.75 -10.65
N ILE A 103 3.00 -11.03 -9.58
CA ILE A 103 3.17 -10.17 -8.42
C ILE A 103 4.53 -9.50 -8.59
N LEU A 104 4.52 -8.17 -8.67
CA LEU A 104 5.68 -7.33 -8.91
C LEU A 104 6.03 -6.55 -7.63
N PRO A 105 6.51 -7.22 -6.56
CA PRO A 105 6.76 -6.54 -5.30
C PRO A 105 7.91 -5.53 -5.45
N ILE A 106 7.76 -4.36 -4.83
CA ILE A 106 8.84 -3.37 -4.70
C ILE A 106 9.32 -3.32 -3.25
N THR A 107 10.46 -2.70 -3.01
CA THR A 107 11.00 -2.56 -1.65
C THR A 107 10.23 -1.54 -0.83
N ILE A 108 10.45 -1.54 0.49
CA ILE A 108 9.88 -0.52 1.39
C ILE A 108 10.36 0.87 0.97
N THR A 109 11.64 1.02 0.62
CA THR A 109 12.18 2.32 0.18
C THR A 109 11.50 2.75 -1.12
N GLU A 110 11.34 1.85 -2.08
CA GLU A 110 10.63 2.15 -3.33
C GLU A 110 9.16 2.51 -3.09
N HIS A 111 8.49 1.89 -2.10
CA HIS A 111 7.15 2.28 -1.67
C HIS A 111 7.12 3.72 -1.15
N PHE A 112 8.05 4.10 -0.28
CA PHE A 112 8.11 5.47 0.23
C PHE A 112 8.43 6.50 -0.87
N ASP A 113 9.34 6.18 -1.78
CA ASP A 113 9.64 7.03 -2.93
C ASP A 113 8.42 7.24 -3.83
N LEU A 114 7.69 6.16 -4.12
CA LEU A 114 6.43 6.20 -4.86
C LEU A 114 5.40 7.10 -4.17
N LEU A 115 5.17 6.91 -2.88
CA LEU A 115 4.19 7.70 -2.11
C LEU A 115 4.57 9.19 -2.09
N LYS A 116 5.85 9.49 -1.87
CA LYS A 116 6.38 10.85 -1.90
C LYS A 116 6.20 11.49 -3.28
N LYS A 117 6.50 10.76 -4.36
CA LYS A 117 6.31 11.21 -5.75
C LYS A 117 4.85 11.47 -6.08
N SER A 118 3.92 10.70 -5.50
CA SER A 118 2.47 10.89 -5.68
C SER A 118 1.90 12.10 -4.94
N GLY A 119 2.65 12.69 -3.99
CA GLY A 119 2.27 13.91 -3.27
C GLY A 119 1.92 13.71 -1.80
N PHE A 120 2.04 12.49 -1.26
CA PHE A 120 1.86 12.24 0.17
C PHE A 120 2.96 12.94 0.97
N ARG A 121 2.56 13.64 2.04
CA ARG A 121 3.50 14.40 2.88
C ARG A 121 4.26 13.51 3.85
N TRP A 122 3.56 12.53 4.41
CA TRP A 122 4.06 11.65 5.46
C TRP A 122 3.59 10.23 5.18
N ALA A 123 4.49 9.28 5.39
CA ALA A 123 4.25 7.86 5.21
C ALA A 123 5.03 7.09 6.28
N GLU A 124 4.38 6.13 6.94
CA GLU A 124 5.02 5.27 7.94
C GLU A 124 4.61 3.80 7.73
N PRO A 125 5.48 2.86 8.12
CA PRO A 125 5.08 1.47 8.25
C PRO A 125 4.20 1.32 9.51
N LEU A 126 3.02 0.72 9.35
CA LEU A 126 2.17 0.32 10.48
C LEU A 126 2.45 -1.12 10.92
N TRP A 127 2.75 -1.98 9.96
CA TRP A 127 2.94 -3.39 10.20
C TRP A 127 3.82 -4.00 9.13
N PHE A 128 4.63 -4.96 9.52
CA PHE A 128 5.48 -5.73 8.62
C PHE A 128 5.58 -7.17 9.10
N SER A 129 5.37 -8.13 8.21
CA SER A 129 5.63 -9.54 8.47
C SER A 129 6.04 -10.26 7.20
N TYR A 130 7.18 -10.94 7.27
CA TYR A 130 7.79 -11.66 6.16
C TYR A 130 7.96 -10.80 4.90
N VAL A 131 7.06 -10.94 3.93
CA VAL A 131 7.10 -10.27 2.62
C VAL A 131 5.87 -9.39 2.39
N GLN A 132 5.21 -8.98 3.48
CA GLN A 132 3.99 -8.20 3.48
C GLN A 132 4.13 -7.00 4.41
N ALA A 133 3.64 -5.84 3.98
CA ALA A 133 3.72 -4.60 4.75
C ALA A 133 2.44 -3.79 4.64
N VAL A 134 2.05 -3.15 5.75
CA VAL A 134 1.01 -2.13 5.80
C VAL A 134 1.68 -0.78 6.00
N PHE A 135 1.27 0.20 5.23
CA PHE A 135 1.75 1.56 5.32
C PHE A 135 0.57 2.51 5.51
N LEU A 136 0.76 3.52 6.37
CA LEU A 136 -0.16 4.63 6.59
C LEU A 136 0.40 5.88 5.92
N GLN A 137 -0.43 6.64 5.22
CA GLN A 137 -0.05 7.93 4.68
C GLN A 137 -1.09 8.99 4.96
N LEU A 138 -0.61 10.20 5.22
CA LEU A 138 -1.42 11.40 5.27
C LEU A 138 -1.30 12.15 3.96
N SER A 139 -2.45 12.57 3.41
CA SER A 139 -2.53 13.35 2.17
C SER A 139 -1.98 14.78 2.37
N LYS A 140 -2.68 15.79 1.85
CA LYS A 140 -2.38 17.20 2.13
C LYS A 140 -2.64 17.46 3.60
N CYS A 141 -1.78 18.26 4.23
CA CYS A 141 -2.00 18.68 5.61
C CYS A 141 -2.25 20.18 5.60
N CYS A 142 -3.37 20.59 6.18
CA CYS A 142 -3.74 21.99 6.28
C CYS A 142 -2.62 22.79 6.94
N SER A 143 -2.31 23.97 6.39
CA SER A 143 -1.29 24.89 6.89
C SER A 143 -1.46 25.25 8.38
N ILE A 144 -2.62 24.96 8.97
CA ILE A 144 -2.93 25.10 10.40
C ILE A 144 -2.06 24.21 11.31
N LEU A 145 -1.67 23.00 10.89
CA LEU A 145 -0.74 22.16 11.68
C LEU A 145 0.71 22.68 11.66
N ARG A 146 1.05 23.62 10.76
CA ARG A 146 2.32 24.36 10.81
C ARG A 146 2.37 25.27 12.05
N CYS A 147 1.23 25.77 12.54
CA CYS A 147 1.17 26.60 13.74
C CYS A 147 1.35 25.81 15.05
N LEU A 148 0.93 24.54 15.11
CA LEU A 148 1.11 23.73 16.32
C LEU A 148 2.55 23.25 16.50
N TRP A 149 3.27 22.96 15.41
CA TRP A 149 4.67 22.50 15.51
C TRP A 149 5.66 23.65 15.73
N LEU A 150 5.39 24.86 15.23
CA LEU A 150 6.22 26.04 15.46
C LEU A 150 6.10 26.58 16.90
N ASN A 151 5.00 26.32 17.60
CA ASN A 151 4.80 26.74 18.99
C ASN A 151 5.47 25.85 20.05
N CYS A 152 6.07 24.72 19.66
CA CYS A 152 6.83 23.86 20.58
C CYS A 152 8.36 24.11 20.54
N LYS A 153 8.85 25.02 19.69
CA LYS A 153 10.27 25.43 19.68
C LYS A 153 10.58 26.70 20.48
N GLY A 154 9.63 27.15 21.30
CA GLY A 154 9.79 28.32 22.15
C GLY A 154 9.17 28.12 23.52
N ARG A 155 9.68 27.17 24.30
CA ARG A 155 9.61 27.11 25.77
C ARG A 155 10.83 26.38 26.30
#